data_AF-A0A7X8LC80-F1
#
_entry.id   AF-A0A7X8LC80-F1
#
_cell.length_a   1.000
_cell.length_b   1.000
_cell.length_c   1.000
_cell.angle_alpha   90.00
_cell.angle_beta   90.00
_cell.angle_gamma   90.00
#
_symmetry.space_group_name_H-M   'P 1'
#
loop_
_entity.id
_entity.type
_entity.pdbx_description
1 polymer ?
#
loop_
_entity_poly.entity_id
_entity_poly.type
_entity_poly.pdbx_seq_one_letter_code
_entity_poly.pdbx_strand_id
1 'polypeptide(L)'
;METLKMCRTLKYLMRTDISVLKKRKEKLRMINLDYYYDLVWDNVLTPAWKIDKEVFRIAIEELKEKQCNYVREVGIDEYVIRIQEFISQLSIMLKEATKEDYTNDLEILIYVLGINYNQGFLEEHKHLINKDLKKSYK
;
A
#
# COMPACT_ATOMS: atom_id res chain seq x y z
N MET A 1 0.24 37.52 -33.56
CA MET A 1 -0.02 37.48 -32.10
C MET A 1 -0.93 36.31 -31.69
N GLU A 2 -1.73 35.75 -32.60
CA GLU A 2 -2.63 34.62 -32.33
C GLU A 2 -1.93 33.25 -32.29
N THR A 3 -0.88 33.04 -33.09
CA THR A 3 -0.08 31.81 -33.15
C THR A 3 0.61 31.48 -31.81
N LEU A 4 1.05 32.51 -31.07
CA LEU A 4 1.66 32.39 -29.75
C LEU A 4 0.66 32.01 -28.64
N LYS A 5 -0.62 32.40 -28.78
CA LYS A 5 -1.71 31.96 -27.89
C LYS A 5 -2.06 30.49 -28.13
N MET A 6 -2.13 30.06 -29.39
CA MET A 6 -2.42 28.66 -29.76
C MET A 6 -1.37 27.68 -29.22
N CYS A 7 -0.07 28.03 -29.31
CA CYS A 7 1.01 27.21 -28.76
C CYS A 7 0.97 27.12 -27.22
N ARG A 8 0.51 28.16 -26.51
CA ARG A 8 0.35 28.11 -25.04
C ARG A 8 -0.83 27.24 -24.62
N THR A 9 -1.95 27.30 -25.35
CA THR A 9 -3.13 26.46 -25.09
C THR A 9 -2.84 24.98 -25.37
N LEU A 10 -2.11 24.65 -26.46
CA LEU A 10 -1.65 23.29 -26.73
C LEU A 10 -0.65 22.80 -25.67
N LYS A 11 0.27 23.64 -25.21
CA LYS A 11 1.20 23.28 -24.12
C LYS A 11 0.48 23.07 -22.79
N TYR A 12 -0.63 23.76 -22.54
CA TYR A 12 -1.48 23.57 -21.37
C TYR A 12 -2.32 22.30 -21.50
N LEU A 13 -2.93 22.03 -22.66
CA LEU A 13 -3.70 20.80 -22.95
C LEU A 13 -2.82 19.52 -23.05
N MET A 14 -1.54 19.66 -23.39
CA MET A 14 -0.55 18.56 -23.39
C MET A 14 0.20 18.44 -22.05
N ARG A 15 0.25 19.52 -21.26
CA ARG A 15 0.19 19.46 -19.79
C ARG A 15 -1.26 19.05 -19.45
N THR A 16 -1.96 19.37 -18.37
CA THR A 16 -3.32 18.77 -18.11
C THR A 16 -3.46 17.22 -18.29
N ASP A 17 -2.47 16.35 -18.20
CA ASP A 17 -1.02 16.38 -18.04
C ASP A 17 -0.69 14.89 -18.06
N ILE A 18 0.50 14.54 -18.54
CA ILE A 18 1.06 13.21 -18.37
C ILE A 18 0.91 12.73 -16.91
N SER A 19 0.85 13.64 -15.91
CA SER A 19 0.54 13.35 -14.51
C SER A 19 -0.88 12.81 -14.25
N VAL A 20 -1.91 13.27 -14.96
CA VAL A 20 -3.30 12.76 -14.84
C VAL A 20 -3.41 11.38 -15.50
N LEU A 21 -2.70 11.17 -16.62
CA LEU A 21 -2.59 9.86 -17.27
C LEU A 21 -1.70 8.90 -16.47
N LYS A 22 -0.65 9.38 -15.79
CA LYS A 22 0.15 8.64 -14.80
C LYS A 22 -0.72 8.22 -13.63
N LYS A 23 -1.46 9.16 -13.02
CA LYS A 23 -2.40 8.89 -11.92
C LYS A 23 -3.50 7.90 -12.31
N ARG A 24 -4.01 7.99 -13.54
CA ARG A 24 -5.00 7.02 -14.06
C ARG A 24 -4.39 5.65 -14.37
N LYS A 25 -3.14 5.57 -14.85
CA LYS A 25 -2.39 4.30 -14.98
C LYS A 25 -2.01 3.70 -13.62
N GLU A 26 -1.59 4.52 -12.66
CA GLU A 26 -1.35 4.16 -11.25
C GLU A 26 -2.61 3.56 -10.65
N LYS A 27 -3.76 4.25 -10.80
CA LYS A 27 -5.06 3.76 -10.28
C LYS A 27 -5.54 2.47 -10.95
N LEU A 28 -5.11 2.19 -12.19
CA LEU A 28 -5.39 0.94 -12.92
C LEU A 28 -4.39 -0.20 -12.60
N ARG A 29 -3.25 0.10 -11.96
CA ARG A 29 -2.22 -0.87 -11.55
C ARG A 29 -2.23 -1.16 -10.05
N MET A 30 -2.97 -0.38 -9.28
CA MET A 30 -3.22 -0.65 -7.87
C MET A 30 -3.92 -2.00 -7.74
N ILE A 31 -3.27 -2.88 -6.99
CA ILE A 31 -3.77 -4.19 -6.58
C ILE A 31 -5.05 -3.97 -5.81
N ASN A 32 -6.03 -4.84 -6.04
CA ASN A 32 -7.11 -4.99 -5.08
C ASN A 32 -6.54 -5.63 -3.80
N LEU A 33 -6.15 -4.78 -2.85
CA LEU A 33 -5.64 -5.23 -1.56
C LEU A 33 -6.74 -5.89 -0.72
N ASP A 34 -8.02 -5.64 -1.02
CA ASP A 34 -9.16 -6.21 -0.28
C ASP A 34 -9.14 -7.74 -0.36
N TYR A 35 -8.76 -8.31 -1.51
CA TYR A 35 -8.59 -9.77 -1.65
C TYR A 35 -7.56 -10.34 -0.66
N TYR A 36 -6.43 -9.68 -0.49
CA TYR A 36 -5.36 -10.15 0.41
C TYR A 36 -5.71 -9.89 1.88
N TYR A 37 -6.48 -8.83 2.14
CA TYR A 37 -7.08 -8.58 3.45
C TYR A 37 -8.04 -9.71 3.83
N ASP A 38 -8.98 -10.06 2.95
CA ASP A 38 -9.93 -11.15 3.17
C ASP A 38 -9.18 -12.48 3.34
N LEU A 39 -8.17 -12.74 2.50
CA LEU A 39 -7.35 -13.95 2.61
C LEU A 39 -6.63 -14.08 3.96
N VAL A 40 -6.05 -12.98 4.47
CA VAL A 40 -5.45 -12.97 5.80
C VAL A 40 -6.54 -13.17 6.86
N TRP A 41 -7.59 -12.35 6.82
CA TRP A 41 -8.64 -12.31 7.84
C TRP A 41 -9.35 -13.65 8.01
N ASP A 42 -9.73 -14.30 6.90
CA ASP A 42 -10.39 -15.59 6.88
C ASP A 42 -9.51 -16.72 7.44
N ASN A 43 -8.19 -16.51 7.50
CA ASN A 43 -7.23 -17.51 7.95
C ASN A 43 -6.56 -17.21 9.28
N VAL A 44 -6.81 -16.05 9.92
CA VAL A 44 -6.23 -15.70 11.24
C VAL A 44 -6.51 -16.76 12.30
N LEU A 45 -7.71 -17.34 12.30
CA LEU A 45 -8.13 -18.35 13.27
C LEU A 45 -8.09 -19.78 12.70
N THR A 46 -7.67 -19.93 11.44
CA THR A 46 -7.56 -21.22 10.79
C THR A 46 -6.34 -21.96 11.36
N PRO A 47 -6.51 -23.17 11.91
CA PRO A 47 -5.37 -23.95 12.37
C PRO A 47 -4.35 -24.15 11.25
N ALA A 48 -3.06 -24.01 11.55
CA ALA A 48 -1.98 -24.01 10.55
C ALA A 48 -2.00 -25.22 9.59
N TRP A 49 -2.45 -26.39 10.05
CA TRP A 49 -2.56 -27.61 9.24
C TRP A 49 -3.74 -27.62 8.26
N LYS A 50 -4.70 -26.69 8.38
CA LYS A 50 -5.83 -26.49 7.46
C LYS A 50 -5.58 -25.41 6.40
N ILE A 51 -4.49 -24.66 6.52
CA ILE A 51 -4.16 -23.57 5.59
C ILE A 51 -3.82 -24.17 4.22
N ASP A 52 -4.39 -23.57 3.16
CA ASP A 52 -3.99 -23.87 1.79
C ASP A 52 -2.65 -23.19 1.48
N LYS A 53 -1.59 -23.97 1.58
CA LYS A 53 -0.20 -23.50 1.41
C LYS A 53 0.07 -22.98 0.00
N GLU A 54 -0.60 -23.53 -1.01
CA GLU A 54 -0.36 -23.15 -2.40
C GLU A 54 -0.99 -21.79 -2.70
N VAL A 55 -2.21 -21.56 -2.22
CA VAL A 55 -2.87 -20.24 -2.30
C VAL A 55 -1.99 -19.15 -1.68
N PHE A 56 -1.41 -19.43 -0.51
CA PHE A 56 -0.53 -18.49 0.18
C PHE A 56 0.76 -18.24 -0.60
N ARG A 57 1.40 -19.29 -1.13
CA ARG A 57 2.62 -19.18 -1.94
C ARG A 57 2.39 -18.31 -3.17
N ILE A 58 1.31 -18.58 -3.92
CA ILE A 58 0.92 -17.80 -5.11
C ILE A 58 0.65 -16.34 -4.73
N ALA A 59 -0.12 -16.11 -3.68
CA ALA A 59 -0.45 -14.75 -3.23
C ALA A 59 0.81 -13.94 -2.85
N ILE A 60 1.77 -14.55 -2.15
CA ILE A 60 3.04 -13.91 -1.78
C ILE A 60 3.87 -13.56 -3.01
N GLU A 61 3.99 -14.48 -3.98
CA GLU A 61 4.74 -14.25 -5.22
C GLU A 61 4.14 -13.10 -6.03
N GLU A 62 2.81 -13.07 -6.20
CA GLU A 62 2.11 -11.99 -6.88
C GLU A 62 2.32 -10.65 -6.19
N LEU A 63 2.22 -10.58 -4.86
CA LEU A 63 2.44 -9.35 -4.11
C LEU A 63 3.88 -8.87 -4.25
N LYS A 64 4.88 -9.77 -4.18
CA LYS A 64 6.30 -9.43 -4.36
C LYS A 64 6.59 -8.90 -5.75
N GLU A 65 6.08 -9.55 -6.80
CA GLU A 65 6.26 -9.09 -8.17
C GLU A 65 5.69 -7.68 -8.34
N LYS A 66 4.47 -7.46 -7.86
CA LYS A 66 3.80 -6.17 -8.01
C LYS A 66 4.44 -5.08 -7.15
N GLN A 67 4.88 -5.39 -5.93
CA GLN A 67 5.66 -4.47 -5.09
C GLN A 67 6.92 -4.02 -5.84
N CYS A 68 7.67 -4.96 -6.40
CA CYS A 68 8.89 -4.66 -7.14
C CYS A 68 8.63 -3.77 -8.36
N ASN A 69 7.58 -4.09 -9.13
CA ASN A 69 7.17 -3.30 -10.29
C ASN A 69 6.75 -1.88 -9.89
N TYR A 70 5.98 -1.73 -8.81
CA TYR A 70 5.55 -0.42 -8.32
C TYR A 70 6.74 0.42 -7.83
N VAL A 71 7.63 -0.17 -7.02
CA VAL A 71 8.83 0.52 -6.51
C VAL A 71 9.72 1.03 -7.65
N ARG A 72 9.88 0.25 -8.72
CA ARG A 72 10.65 0.68 -9.90
C ARG A 72 10.05 1.90 -10.61
N GLU A 73 8.73 2.04 -10.59
CA GLU A 73 8.02 3.06 -11.36
C GLU A 73 7.72 4.33 -10.56
N VAL A 74 7.42 4.17 -9.27
CA VAL A 74 6.88 5.22 -8.40
C VAL A 74 7.80 5.50 -7.21
N GLY A 75 8.58 4.51 -6.77
CA GLY A 75 9.37 4.58 -5.53
C GLY A 75 8.65 3.97 -4.34
N ILE A 76 9.16 4.24 -3.13
CA ILE A 76 8.60 3.72 -1.87
C ILE A 76 7.64 4.75 -1.28
N ASP A 77 6.39 4.36 -1.07
CA ASP A 77 5.33 5.14 -0.45
C ASP A 77 4.44 4.27 0.48
N GLU A 78 3.35 4.84 0.99
CA GLU A 78 2.40 4.12 1.87
C GLU A 78 1.83 2.85 1.21
N TYR A 79 1.62 2.87 -0.11
CA TYR A 79 1.07 1.72 -0.81
C TYR A 79 2.05 0.55 -0.84
N VAL A 80 3.35 0.82 -1.03
CA VAL A 80 4.41 -0.20 -0.91
C VAL A 80 4.49 -0.77 0.50
N ILE A 81 4.31 0.06 1.53
CA ILE A 81 4.30 -0.34 2.94
C ILE A 81 3.11 -1.27 3.21
N ARG A 82 1.92 -0.95 2.70
CA ARG A 82 0.73 -1.83 2.80
C ARG A 82 0.93 -3.17 2.10
N ILE A 83 1.55 -3.20 0.92
CA ILE A 83 1.87 -4.48 0.26
C ILE A 83 2.84 -5.30 1.12
N GLN A 84 3.84 -4.66 1.72
CA GLN A 84 4.81 -5.34 2.60
C GLN A 84 4.12 -5.96 3.82
N GLU A 85 3.13 -5.28 4.41
CA GLU A 85 2.34 -5.80 5.52
C GLU A 85 1.70 -7.15 5.17
N PHE A 86 0.99 -7.22 4.03
CA PHE A 86 0.34 -8.46 3.58
C PHE A 86 1.35 -9.55 3.25
N ILE A 87 2.48 -9.22 2.61
CA ILE A 87 3.56 -10.18 2.34
C ILE A 87 4.03 -10.81 3.65
N SER A 88 4.30 -10.00 4.68
CA SER A 88 4.78 -10.49 5.97
C SER A 88 3.73 -11.34 6.69
N GLN A 89 2.47 -10.92 6.72
CA GLN A 89 1.38 -11.69 7.34
C GLN A 89 1.19 -13.06 6.68
N LEU A 90 1.11 -13.08 5.34
CA LEU A 90 0.95 -14.33 4.58
C LEU A 90 2.18 -15.23 4.72
N SER A 91 3.40 -14.67 4.70
CA SER A 91 4.63 -15.43 4.92
C SER A 91 4.67 -16.09 6.30
N ILE A 92 4.26 -15.39 7.36
CA ILE A 92 4.20 -15.94 8.73
C ILE A 92 3.23 -17.11 8.77
N MET A 93 2.00 -16.94 8.27
CA MET A 93 0.99 -18.01 8.25
C MET A 93 1.45 -19.23 7.44
N LEU A 94 2.06 -19.02 6.27
CA LEU A 94 2.59 -20.10 5.45
C LEU A 94 3.70 -20.86 6.18
N LYS A 95 4.65 -20.14 6.78
CA LYS A 95 5.79 -20.72 7.49
C LYS A 95 5.37 -21.41 8.78
N GLU A 96 4.37 -20.91 9.48
CA GLU A 96 3.76 -21.62 10.61
C GLU A 96 3.13 -22.95 10.14
N ALA A 97 2.42 -22.95 9.01
CA ALA A 97 1.83 -24.15 8.41
C ALA A 97 2.87 -25.16 7.89
N THR A 98 4.07 -24.72 7.51
CA THR A 98 5.17 -25.57 7.07
C THR A 98 6.20 -25.87 8.16
N LYS A 99 6.06 -25.28 9.35
CA LYS A 99 7.01 -25.36 10.47
C LYS A 99 8.40 -24.82 10.12
N GLU A 100 8.42 -23.76 9.34
CA GLU A 100 9.62 -23.00 8.97
C GLU A 100 9.81 -21.79 9.90
N ASP A 101 11.04 -21.30 10.02
CA ASP A 101 11.34 -20.09 10.78
C ASP A 101 10.82 -18.82 10.07
N TYR A 102 10.03 -18.04 10.80
CA TYR A 102 9.38 -16.81 10.36
C TYR A 102 9.84 -15.56 11.13
N THR A 103 10.92 -15.65 11.91
CA THR A 103 11.43 -14.54 12.74
C THR A 103 11.63 -13.26 11.94
N ASN A 104 12.28 -13.34 10.77
CA ASN A 104 12.51 -12.17 9.91
C ASN A 104 11.19 -11.54 9.40
N ASP A 105 10.21 -12.36 9.03
CA ASP A 105 8.92 -11.85 8.55
C ASP A 105 8.15 -11.14 9.66
N LEU A 106 8.27 -11.64 10.90
CA LEU A 106 7.71 -11.02 12.09
C LEU A 106 8.38 -9.68 12.42
N GLU A 107 9.71 -9.59 12.37
CA GLU A 107 10.44 -8.34 12.57
C GLU A 107 10.03 -7.27 11.55
N ILE A 108 9.90 -7.66 10.28
CA ILE A 108 9.43 -6.77 9.21
C ILE A 108 7.99 -6.31 9.50
N LEU A 109 7.11 -7.23 9.91
CA LEU A 109 5.72 -6.87 10.24
C LEU A 109 5.65 -5.86 11.38
N ILE A 110 6.42 -6.07 12.45
CA ILE A 110 6.49 -5.15 13.60
C ILE A 110 6.98 -3.77 13.14
N TYR A 111 8.00 -3.72 12.28
CA TYR A 111 8.50 -2.47 11.73
C TYR A 111 7.44 -1.73 10.90
N VAL A 112 6.74 -2.44 10.01
CA VAL A 112 5.67 -1.88 9.17
C VAL A 112 4.50 -1.35 10.01
N LEU A 113 4.04 -2.12 10.99
CA LEU A 113 2.98 -1.70 11.92
C LEU A 113 3.40 -0.47 12.73
N GLY A 114 4.67 -0.37 13.12
CA GLY A 114 5.22 0.80 13.80
C GLY A 114 5.18 2.07 12.94
N ILE A 115 5.43 1.96 11.63
CA ILE A 115 5.27 3.08 10.70
C ILE A 115 3.80 3.51 10.63
N ASN A 116 2.88 2.56 10.44
CA ASN A 116 1.45 2.83 10.32
C ASN A 116 0.86 3.45 11.60
N TYR A 117 1.29 2.98 12.78
CA TYR A 117 0.88 3.54 14.06
C TYR A 117 1.32 5.00 14.22
N ASN A 118 2.58 5.30 13.90
CA ASN A 118 3.10 6.66 13.98
C ASN A 118 2.40 7.62 13.00
N GLN A 119 2.03 7.13 11.80
CA GLN A 119 1.25 7.91 10.85
C GLN A 119 -0.16 8.22 11.37
N GLY A 120 -0.88 7.21 11.87
CA GLY A 120 -2.22 7.41 12.45
C GLY A 120 -2.20 8.38 13.63
N PHE A 121 -1.21 8.24 14.53
CA PHE A 121 -1.01 9.16 15.64
C PHE A 121 -0.78 10.60 15.18
N LEU A 122 0.08 10.82 14.17
CA LEU A 122 0.34 12.15 13.62
C LEU A 122 -0.89 12.78 12.96
N GLU A 123 -1.74 11.98 12.31
CA GLU A 123 -2.99 12.44 11.71
C GLU A 123 -4.03 12.84 12.76
N GLU A 124 -4.22 12.01 13.79
CA GLU A 124 -5.11 12.32 14.91
C GLU A 124 -4.66 13.61 15.62
N HIS A 125 -3.36 13.77 15.89
CA HIS A 125 -2.83 14.98 16.49
C HIS A 125 -3.04 16.22 15.62
N LYS A 126 -2.86 16.13 14.29
CA LYS A 126 -3.20 17.24 13.38
C LYS A 126 -4.68 17.61 13.43
N HIS A 127 -5.57 16.61 13.53
CA HIS A 127 -7.00 16.86 13.65
C HIS A 127 -7.38 17.54 14.97
N LEU A 128 -6.76 17.14 16.08
CA LEU A 128 -6.97 17.74 17.39
C LEU A 128 -6.49 19.21 17.43
N ILE A 129 -5.28 19.48 16.95
CA ILE A 129 -4.73 20.85 16.88
C ILE A 129 -5.62 21.77 16.02
N ASN A 130 -6.07 21.29 14.86
CA ASN A 130 -6.95 22.08 13.99
C ASN A 130 -8.35 22.31 14.59
N LYS A 131 -8.85 21.38 15.41
CA LYS A 131 -10.14 21.52 16.11
C LYS A 131 -10.06 22.58 17.21
N ASP A 132 -8.94 22.64 17.92
CA ASP A 132 -8.71 23.64 18.98
C ASP A 132 -8.44 25.03 18.41
N LEU A 133 -7.69 25.13 17.30
CA LEU A 133 -7.54 26.40 16.56
C LEU A 133 -8.89 26.93 16.08
N LYS A 134 -9.78 26.09 15.53
CA LYS A 134 -11.13 26.54 15.11
C LYS A 134 -12.02 27.00 16.27
N LYS A 135 -11.77 26.54 17.50
CA LYS A 135 -12.49 27.00 18.70
C LYS A 135 -11.97 28.33 19.24
N SER A 136 -10.68 28.65 19.07
CA SER A 136 -10.10 29.90 19.58
C SER A 136 -10.38 31.13 18.69
N TYR A 137 -10.91 30.93 17.48
CA TYR A 137 -11.29 32.00 16.54
C TYR A 137 -12.81 32.30 16.54
N LYS A 138 -13.55 31.84 17.55
CA LYS A 138 -14.95 32.23 17.83
C LYS A 138 -15.02 33.00 19.14
#